data_AF-A0A3N5UCU3-F1
#
_entry.id   AF-A0A3N5UCU3-F1
#
_cell.length_a   1.000
_cell.length_b   1.000
_cell.length_c   1.000
_cell.angle_alpha   90.00
_cell.angle_beta   90.00
_cell.angle_gamma   90.00
#
_symmetry.space_group_name_H-M   'P 1'
#
loop_
_entity.id
_entity.type
_entity.pdbx_description
1 polymer ?
#
loop_
_entity_poly.entity_id
_entity_poly.type
_entity_poly.pdbx_seq_one_letter_code
_entity_poly.pdbx_strand_id
1 'polypeptide(L)'
;MNVALRRKLSVIIIILVAVLATLYGFIPKAVDVDLVDVSRGSLQVTIEEEGRTRLKERFVISAPISGYMRRIAAKVGDPIKKGEAVVVLEPLRSQSLDPRSRAEAEAVVSAAKAALNAAQEKERAAAADADYIGKRLERIAKLYSKGYAAKDQFDQTESELNKSRAVRDSAKAAADVARFEFDRARATLQNFNPVKRTVNHSTIYISSPVSGNIF
;
A
#
# COMPACT_ATOMS: atom_id res chain seq x y z
N MET A 1 108.84 63.87 -35.81
CA MET A 1 108.62 62.41 -35.77
C MET A 1 107.49 62.05 -36.72
N ASN A 2 107.75 61.09 -37.61
CA ASN A 2 107.17 60.95 -38.96
C ASN A 2 105.64 60.82 -39.02
N VAL A 3 105.00 61.66 -39.85
CA VAL A 3 103.55 61.70 -40.09
C VAL A 3 102.98 60.33 -40.48
N ALA A 4 103.77 59.49 -41.16
CA ALA A 4 103.41 58.13 -41.53
C ALA A 4 103.21 57.18 -40.33
N LEU A 5 103.97 57.33 -39.23
CA LEU A 5 103.85 56.47 -38.04
C LEU A 5 102.62 56.85 -37.21
N ARG A 6 102.33 58.15 -37.08
CA ARG A 6 101.09 58.64 -36.47
C ARG A 6 99.86 58.12 -37.24
N ARG A 7 99.90 58.13 -38.57
CA ARG A 7 98.82 57.60 -39.42
C ARG A 7 98.58 56.10 -39.21
N LYS A 8 99.64 55.28 -39.08
CA LYS A 8 99.50 53.84 -38.81
C LYS A 8 98.94 53.55 -37.41
N LEU A 9 99.38 54.28 -36.37
CA LEU A 9 98.80 54.14 -35.03
C LEU A 9 97.33 54.55 -35.00
N SER A 10 96.96 55.63 -35.69
CA SER A 10 95.55 56.06 -35.79
C SER A 10 94.69 54.97 -36.43
N VAL A 11 95.16 54.31 -37.49
CA VAL A 11 94.44 53.22 -38.16
C VAL A 11 94.30 51.99 -37.24
N ILE A 12 95.34 51.62 -36.50
CA ILE A 12 95.29 50.49 -35.56
C ILE A 12 94.32 50.78 -34.42
N ILE A 13 94.32 52.00 -33.89
CA ILE A 13 93.36 52.42 -32.84
C ILE A 13 91.93 52.37 -33.38
N ILE A 14 91.69 52.83 -34.61
CA ILE A 14 90.37 52.77 -35.25
C ILE A 14 89.91 51.33 -35.41
N ILE A 15 90.79 50.42 -35.86
CA ILE A 15 90.46 48.99 -36.00
C ILE A 15 90.17 48.37 -34.63
N LEU A 16 90.98 48.67 -33.62
CA LEU A 16 90.79 48.14 -32.27
C LEU A 16 89.46 48.62 -31.66
N VAL A 17 89.12 49.89 -31.85
CA VAL A 17 87.83 50.47 -31.43
C VAL A 17 86.67 49.82 -32.19
N ALA A 18 86.82 49.57 -33.48
CA ALA A 18 85.81 48.87 -34.27
C ALA A 18 85.58 47.44 -33.76
N VAL A 19 86.65 46.69 -33.47
CA VAL A 19 86.57 45.33 -32.92
C VAL A 19 85.91 45.31 -31.54
N LEU A 20 86.31 46.22 -30.65
CA LEU A 20 85.71 46.34 -29.31
C LEU A 20 84.23 46.73 -29.37
N ALA A 21 83.84 47.63 -30.27
CA ALA A 21 82.45 48.03 -30.46
C ALA A 21 81.59 46.88 -31.01
N THR A 22 82.13 46.07 -31.94
CA THR A 22 81.44 44.87 -32.43
C THR A 22 81.26 43.85 -31.32
N LEU A 23 82.31 43.54 -30.55
CA LEU A 23 82.21 42.60 -29.43
C LEU A 23 81.18 43.05 -28.38
N TYR A 24 81.10 44.35 -28.09
CA TYR A 24 80.12 44.89 -27.15
C TYR A 24 78.67 44.83 -27.70
N GLY A 25 78.49 45.00 -29.01
CA GLY A 25 77.18 44.89 -29.66
C GLY A 25 76.60 43.48 -29.71
N PHE A 26 77.45 42.45 -29.63
CA PHE A 26 77.04 41.04 -29.57
C PHE A 26 76.80 40.53 -28.14
N ILE A 27 76.91 41.37 -27.10
CA ILE A 27 76.53 40.99 -25.74
C ILE A 27 74.99 40.99 -25.66
N PRO A 28 74.34 39.84 -25.48
CA PRO A 28 72.89 39.78 -25.42
C PRO A 28 72.39 40.58 -24.21
N LYS A 29 71.43 41.47 -24.44
CA LYS A 29 70.76 42.21 -23.37
C LYS A 29 69.86 41.26 -22.59
N ALA A 30 69.99 41.25 -21.27
CA ALA A 30 69.06 40.55 -20.41
C ALA A 30 67.64 41.09 -20.62
N VAL A 31 66.65 40.19 -20.66
CA VAL A 31 65.24 40.52 -20.76
C VAL A 31 64.64 40.36 -19.37
N ASP A 32 63.92 41.39 -18.91
CA ASP A 32 63.26 41.34 -17.61
C ASP A 32 62.14 40.29 -17.64
N VAL A 33 62.15 39.42 -16.62
CA VAL A 33 61.13 38.39 -16.40
C VAL A 33 60.67 38.45 -14.95
N ASP A 34 59.38 38.23 -14.74
CA ASP A 34 58.82 38.17 -13.40
C ASP A 34 58.91 36.74 -12.88
N LEU A 35 59.64 36.56 -11.78
CA LEU A 35 59.90 35.26 -11.16
C LEU A 35 59.43 35.30 -9.71
N VAL A 36 58.76 34.23 -9.29
CA VAL A 36 58.35 34.03 -7.90
C VAL A 36 58.84 32.67 -7.40
N ASP A 37 59.32 32.64 -6.16
CA ASP A 37 59.75 31.41 -5.50
C ASP A 37 58.54 30.49 -5.24
N VAL A 38 58.65 29.24 -5.68
CA VAL A 38 57.60 28.24 -5.48
C VAL A 38 57.81 27.54 -4.14
N SER A 39 56.83 27.66 -3.24
CA SER A 39 56.80 26.92 -1.97
C SER A 39 55.69 25.86 -1.98
N ARG A 40 55.92 24.71 -1.36
CA ARG A 40 54.89 23.70 -1.11
C ARG A 40 54.20 23.97 0.22
N GLY A 41 52.87 23.99 0.21
CA GLY A 41 52.03 24.18 1.39
C GLY A 41 50.66 23.50 1.21
N SER A 42 49.85 23.48 2.26
CA SER A 42 48.49 22.96 2.19
C SER A 42 47.59 23.90 1.39
N LEU A 43 47.02 23.40 0.29
CA LEU A 43 45.99 24.10 -0.47
C LEU A 43 44.61 23.71 0.06
N GLN A 44 43.88 24.66 0.63
CA GLN A 44 42.49 24.45 1.02
C GLN A 44 41.58 24.84 -0.15
N VAL A 45 40.80 23.88 -0.63
CA VAL A 45 39.75 24.11 -1.62
C VAL A 45 38.41 24.05 -0.89
N THR A 46 37.66 25.14 -0.91
CA THR A 46 36.31 25.21 -0.34
C THR A 46 35.28 24.99 -1.45
N ILE A 47 34.26 24.19 -1.17
CA ILE A 47 33.10 24.00 -2.05
C ILE A 47 31.92 24.69 -1.38
N GLU A 48 31.34 25.69 -2.04
CA GLU A 48 30.15 26.39 -1.59
C GLU A 48 28.91 25.79 -2.27
N GLU A 49 27.97 25.32 -1.45
CA GLU A 49 26.74 24.68 -1.91
C GLU A 49 25.54 25.23 -1.12
N GLU A 50 24.36 25.26 -1.75
CA GLU A 50 23.13 25.66 -1.07
C GLU A 50 22.59 24.54 -0.18
N GLY A 51 22.65 24.76 1.14
CA GLY A 51 22.01 23.90 2.13
C GLY A 51 20.58 24.30 2.44
N ARG A 52 19.67 23.33 2.58
CA ARG A 52 18.35 23.53 3.19
C ARG A 52 18.24 22.72 4.48
N THR A 53 17.90 23.40 5.57
CA THR A 53 17.60 22.73 6.85
C THR A 53 16.22 22.09 6.78
N ARG A 54 16.11 20.84 7.25
CA ARG A 54 14.84 20.12 7.40
C ARG A 54 14.75 19.54 8.80
N LEU A 55 13.53 19.47 9.35
CA LEU A 55 13.28 18.73 10.57
C LEU A 55 13.54 17.24 10.30
N LYS A 56 14.41 16.63 11.11
CA LYS A 56 14.73 15.20 11.00
C LYS A 56 13.52 14.31 11.34
N GLU A 57 12.75 14.71 12.34
CA GLU A 57 11.66 13.92 12.92
C GLU A 57 10.30 14.62 12.74
N ARG A 58 9.86 14.72 11.49
CA ARG A 58 8.54 15.27 11.15
C ARG A 58 7.53 14.13 11.02
N PHE A 59 6.51 14.12 11.88
CA PHE A 59 5.42 13.13 11.83
C PHE A 59 4.13 13.78 11.35
N VAL A 60 3.39 13.06 10.49
CA VAL A 60 2.03 13.41 10.08
C VAL A 60 1.09 12.42 10.75
N ILE A 61 0.20 12.92 11.60
CA ILE A 61 -0.79 12.12 12.30
C ILE A 61 -2.07 12.10 11.45
N SER A 62 -2.52 10.91 11.07
CA SER A 62 -3.72 10.70 10.26
C SER A 62 -4.78 9.89 10.99
N ALA A 63 -6.04 10.13 10.65
CA ALA A 63 -7.16 9.34 11.17
C ALA A 63 -7.14 7.92 10.57
N PRO A 64 -7.22 6.85 11.38
CA PRO A 64 -7.26 5.48 10.88
C PRO A 64 -8.64 5.08 10.33
N ILE A 65 -9.69 5.83 10.71
CA ILE A 65 -11.07 5.58 10.28
C ILE A 65 -11.79 6.90 9.97
N SER A 66 -12.84 6.80 9.15
CA SER A 66 -13.77 7.91 8.91
C SER A 66 -14.65 8.16 10.14
N GLY A 67 -14.84 9.43 10.49
CA GLY A 67 -15.60 9.84 11.66
C GLY A 67 -15.76 11.34 11.78
N TYR A 68 -16.46 11.78 12.82
CA TYR A 68 -16.54 13.17 13.22
C TYR A 68 -15.41 13.50 14.16
N MET A 69 -14.65 14.54 13.84
CA MET A 69 -13.58 15.05 14.70
C MET A 69 -14.17 15.98 15.75
N ARG A 70 -13.91 15.71 17.03
CA ARG A 70 -14.24 16.66 18.10
C ARG A 70 -13.34 17.88 18.00
N ARG A 71 -13.73 18.95 18.69
CA ARG A 71 -12.93 20.18 18.77
C ARG A 71 -11.50 19.86 19.24
N ILE A 72 -10.53 20.24 18.43
CA ILE A 72 -9.10 20.15 18.78
C ILE A 72 -8.80 21.25 19.79
N ALA A 73 -8.21 20.88 20.92
CA ALA A 73 -7.78 21.83 21.96
C ALA A 73 -6.33 22.31 21.75
N ALA A 74 -5.51 21.50 21.09
CA ALA A 74 -4.11 21.78 20.85
C ALA A 74 -3.88 22.86 19.79
N LYS A 75 -2.86 23.69 19.98
CA LYS A 75 -2.47 24.78 19.09
C LYS A 75 -1.05 24.55 18.54
N VAL A 76 -0.73 25.25 17.45
CA VAL A 76 0.61 25.28 16.88
C VAL A 76 1.58 25.86 17.92
N GLY A 77 2.68 25.15 18.17
CA GLY A 77 3.71 25.49 19.15
C GLY A 77 3.57 24.79 20.50
N ASP A 78 2.42 24.16 20.79
CA ASP A 78 2.18 23.52 22.09
C ASP A 78 3.11 22.29 22.27
N PRO A 79 3.71 22.11 23.47
CA PRO A 79 4.48 20.92 23.79
C PRO A 79 3.54 19.72 23.98
N ILE A 80 3.94 18.55 23.47
CA ILE A 80 3.19 17.32 23.56
C ILE A 80 4.08 16.15 23.97
N LYS A 81 3.56 15.24 24.79
CA LYS A 81 4.27 14.01 25.19
C LYS A 81 3.91 12.84 24.28
N LYS A 82 4.83 11.90 24.11
CA LYS A 82 4.54 10.60 23.51
C LYS A 82 3.35 9.94 24.21
N GLY A 83 2.35 9.51 23.43
CA GLY A 83 1.13 8.87 23.91
C GLY A 83 0.00 9.84 24.27
N GLU A 84 0.24 11.15 24.33
CA GLU A 84 -0.78 12.16 24.60
C GLU A 84 -1.72 12.33 23.41
N ALA A 85 -3.04 12.40 23.69
CA ALA A 85 -4.07 12.48 22.66
C ALA A 85 -4.11 13.88 22.01
N VAL A 86 -3.85 13.94 20.71
CA VAL A 86 -3.91 15.17 19.90
C VAL A 86 -5.34 15.43 19.43
N VAL A 87 -5.98 14.37 18.93
CA VAL A 87 -7.29 14.43 18.29
C VAL A 87 -8.19 13.35 18.87
N VAL A 88 -9.45 13.72 19.02
CA VAL A 88 -10.49 12.84 19.51
C VAL A 88 -11.51 12.63 18.39
N LEU A 89 -11.63 11.40 17.90
CA LEU A 89 -12.55 11.03 16.84
C LEU A 89 -13.76 10.27 17.39
N GLU A 90 -14.93 10.62 16.87
CA GLU A 90 -16.14 9.82 17.00
C GLU A 90 -16.36 9.06 15.68
N PRO A 91 -16.42 7.71 15.71
CA PRO A 91 -16.75 6.94 14.52
C PRO A 91 -18.08 7.41 13.92
N LEU A 92 -18.21 7.29 12.60
CA LEU A 92 -19.49 7.53 11.93
C LEU A 92 -20.60 6.75 12.66
N ARG A 93 -21.73 7.42 12.90
CA ARG A 93 -22.94 6.73 13.35
C ARG A 93 -23.27 5.65 12.31
N SER A 94 -23.63 4.45 12.78
CA SER A 94 -24.09 3.37 11.88
C SER A 94 -25.13 3.93 10.90
N GLN A 95 -25.01 3.57 9.62
CA GLN A 95 -25.88 4.11 8.58
C GLN A 95 -27.35 3.80 8.91
N SER A 96 -28.10 4.89 9.04
CA SER A 96 -29.54 5.03 8.97
C SER A 96 -30.40 4.26 9.99
N LEU A 97 -30.76 4.95 11.07
CA LEU A 97 -31.96 4.67 11.89
C LEU A 97 -33.27 5.09 11.15
N ASP A 98 -33.27 5.16 9.82
CA ASP A 98 -34.44 5.56 9.03
C ASP A 98 -35.50 4.44 9.07
N PRO A 99 -36.73 4.74 9.53
CA PRO A 99 -37.82 3.77 9.56
C PRO A 99 -38.10 3.10 8.22
N ARG A 100 -37.90 3.82 7.10
CA ARG A 100 -38.11 3.26 5.76
C ARG A 100 -37.04 2.23 5.40
N SER A 101 -35.77 2.57 5.56
CA SER A 101 -34.65 1.64 5.32
C SER A 101 -34.78 0.36 6.16
N ARG A 102 -35.27 0.49 7.40
CA ARG A 102 -35.58 -0.66 8.25
C ARG A 102 -36.74 -1.50 7.71
N ALA A 103 -37.85 -0.88 7.31
CA ALA A 103 -38.99 -1.58 6.73
C ALA A 103 -38.62 -2.35 5.44
N GLU A 104 -37.75 -1.76 4.61
CA GLU A 104 -37.19 -2.43 3.43
C GLU A 104 -36.34 -3.65 3.82
N ALA A 105 -35.48 -3.53 4.85
CA ALA A 105 -34.71 -4.66 5.37
C ALA A 105 -35.60 -5.77 5.98
N GLU A 106 -36.67 -5.41 6.68
CA GLU A 106 -37.65 -6.37 7.21
C GLU A 106 -38.37 -7.14 6.08
N ALA A 107 -38.72 -6.46 4.99
CA ALA A 107 -39.30 -7.08 3.81
C ALA A 107 -38.34 -8.08 3.14
N VAL A 108 -37.05 -7.74 3.03
CA VAL A 108 -36.01 -8.63 2.51
C VAL A 108 -35.85 -9.88 3.38
N VAL A 109 -35.86 -9.73 4.71
CA VAL A 109 -35.81 -10.88 5.65
C VAL A 109 -37.02 -11.78 5.47
N SER A 110 -38.21 -11.20 5.33
CA SER A 110 -39.45 -11.97 5.11
C SER A 110 -39.40 -12.76 3.80
N ALA A 111 -38.95 -12.13 2.71
CA ALA A 111 -38.77 -12.78 1.42
C ALA A 111 -37.72 -13.92 1.48
N ALA A 112 -36.58 -13.68 2.12
CA ALA A 112 -35.55 -14.71 2.30
C ALA A 112 -36.03 -15.89 3.15
N LYS A 113 -36.85 -15.62 4.19
CA LYS A 113 -37.48 -16.67 5.00
C LYS A 113 -38.44 -17.52 4.19
N ALA A 114 -39.25 -16.90 3.33
CA ALA A 114 -40.16 -17.62 2.44
C ALA A 114 -39.38 -18.49 1.43
N ALA A 115 -38.29 -17.97 0.88
CA ALA A 115 -37.41 -18.73 -0.02
C ALA A 115 -36.75 -19.93 0.69
N LEU A 116 -36.27 -19.75 1.92
CA LEU A 116 -35.75 -20.85 2.75
C LEU A 116 -36.79 -21.93 2.98
N ASN A 117 -38.01 -21.56 3.40
CA ASN A 117 -39.09 -22.53 3.60
C ASN A 117 -39.38 -23.31 2.31
N ALA A 118 -39.47 -22.62 1.17
CA ALA A 118 -39.69 -23.28 -0.12
C ALA A 118 -38.55 -24.25 -0.50
N ALA A 119 -37.29 -23.89 -0.23
CA ALA A 119 -36.15 -24.76 -0.47
C ALA A 119 -36.14 -25.99 0.46
N GLN A 120 -36.51 -25.82 1.73
CA GLN A 120 -36.65 -26.91 2.70
C GLN A 120 -37.75 -27.90 2.32
N GLU A 121 -38.91 -27.42 1.83
CA GLU A 121 -39.95 -28.33 1.35
C GLU A 121 -39.50 -29.11 0.10
N LYS A 122 -38.72 -28.49 -0.79
CA LYS A 122 -38.12 -29.19 -1.94
C LYS A 122 -37.11 -30.26 -1.51
N GLU A 123 -36.27 -29.96 -0.51
CA GLU A 123 -35.36 -30.96 0.07
C GLU A 123 -36.14 -32.15 0.65
N ARG A 124 -37.21 -31.89 1.41
CA ARG A 124 -38.07 -32.95 1.98
C ARG A 124 -38.72 -33.81 0.91
N ALA A 125 -39.22 -33.19 -0.16
CA ALA A 125 -39.79 -33.94 -1.30
C ALA A 125 -38.72 -34.83 -1.95
N ALA A 126 -37.55 -34.29 -2.26
CA ALA A 126 -36.46 -35.05 -2.86
C ALA A 126 -35.92 -36.18 -1.94
N ALA A 127 -35.91 -35.96 -0.63
CA ALA A 127 -35.55 -36.99 0.34
C ALA A 127 -36.60 -38.12 0.38
N ALA A 128 -37.89 -37.79 0.36
CA ALA A 128 -38.97 -38.78 0.32
C ALA A 128 -38.91 -39.63 -0.97
N ASP A 129 -38.60 -39.01 -2.11
CA ASP A 129 -38.39 -39.73 -3.37
C ASP A 129 -37.20 -40.69 -3.29
N ALA A 130 -36.07 -40.23 -2.76
CA ALA A 130 -34.88 -41.08 -2.59
C ALA A 130 -35.14 -42.28 -1.66
N ASP A 131 -35.90 -42.06 -0.57
CA ASP A 131 -36.30 -43.13 0.36
C ASP A 131 -37.26 -44.13 -0.31
N TYR A 132 -38.21 -43.64 -1.12
CA TYR A 132 -39.12 -44.49 -1.88
C TYR A 132 -38.37 -45.41 -2.86
N ILE A 133 -37.44 -44.84 -3.63
CA ILE A 133 -36.61 -45.61 -4.56
C ILE A 133 -35.66 -46.55 -3.81
N GLY A 134 -35.14 -46.15 -2.65
CA GLY A 134 -34.32 -47.01 -1.79
C GLY A 134 -35.07 -48.28 -1.35
N LYS A 135 -36.29 -48.12 -0.85
CA LYS A 135 -37.17 -49.25 -0.49
C LYS A 135 -37.52 -50.11 -1.71
N ARG A 136 -37.64 -49.51 -2.89
CA ARG A 136 -37.88 -50.25 -4.14
C ARG A 136 -36.67 -51.10 -4.53
N LEU A 137 -35.46 -50.56 -4.44
CA LEU A 137 -34.22 -51.29 -4.68
C LEU A 137 -34.08 -52.47 -3.72
N GLU A 138 -34.37 -52.28 -2.43
CA GLU A 138 -34.34 -53.37 -1.44
C GLU A 138 -35.28 -54.53 -1.81
N ARG A 139 -36.49 -54.23 -2.31
CA ARG A 139 -37.41 -55.27 -2.78
C ARG A 139 -36.88 -55.99 -4.01
N ILE A 140 -36.36 -55.25 -5.00
CA ILE A 140 -35.84 -55.83 -6.24
C ILE A 140 -34.58 -56.65 -5.98
N ALA A 141 -33.69 -56.19 -5.09
CA ALA A 141 -32.51 -56.94 -4.65
C ALA A 141 -32.89 -58.29 -4.04
N LYS A 142 -33.94 -58.35 -3.20
CA LYS A 142 -34.47 -59.60 -2.62
C LYS A 142 -35.12 -60.52 -3.65
N LEU A 143 -35.70 -59.99 -4.73
CA LEU A 143 -36.27 -60.80 -5.82
C LEU A 143 -35.17 -61.33 -6.75
N TYR A 144 -34.15 -60.51 -7.03
CA TYR A 144 -33.00 -60.87 -7.83
C TYR A 144 -32.18 -61.98 -7.18
N SER A 145 -31.91 -61.89 -5.86
CA SER A 145 -31.19 -62.94 -5.13
C SER A 145 -31.91 -64.29 -5.11
N LYS A 146 -33.24 -64.28 -5.31
CA LYS A 146 -34.08 -65.48 -5.42
C LYS A 146 -34.29 -65.94 -6.88
N GLY A 147 -33.71 -65.26 -7.87
CA GLY A 147 -33.84 -65.57 -9.28
C GLY A 147 -35.16 -65.16 -9.95
N TYR A 148 -35.99 -64.36 -9.28
CA TYR A 148 -37.31 -63.93 -9.77
C TYR A 148 -37.31 -62.57 -10.48
N ALA A 149 -36.17 -61.89 -10.56
CA ALA A 149 -36.03 -60.60 -11.25
C ALA A 149 -34.82 -60.63 -12.21
N ALA A 150 -34.93 -59.91 -13.33
CA ALA A 150 -33.83 -59.76 -14.28
C ALA A 150 -32.72 -58.85 -13.73
N LYS A 151 -31.47 -59.11 -14.12
CA LYS A 151 -30.33 -58.27 -13.73
C LYS A 151 -30.50 -56.81 -14.18
N ASP A 152 -30.96 -56.59 -15.41
CA ASP A 152 -31.21 -55.24 -15.94
C ASP A 152 -32.18 -54.43 -15.07
N GLN A 153 -33.20 -55.08 -14.48
CA GLN A 153 -34.16 -54.40 -13.62
C GLN A 153 -33.54 -53.98 -12.28
N PHE A 154 -32.60 -54.77 -11.75
CA PHE A 154 -31.81 -54.42 -10.58
C PHE A 154 -30.89 -53.23 -10.89
N ASP A 155 -30.08 -53.33 -11.95
CA ASP A 155 -29.12 -52.30 -12.37
C ASP A 155 -29.83 -50.96 -12.69
N GLN A 156 -31.02 -51.02 -13.30
CA GLN A 156 -31.84 -49.83 -13.59
C GLN A 156 -32.36 -49.16 -12.31
N THR A 157 -32.83 -49.95 -11.33
CA THR A 157 -33.32 -49.41 -10.05
C THR A 157 -32.18 -48.84 -9.21
N GLU A 158 -31.00 -49.45 -9.25
CA GLU A 158 -29.80 -48.92 -8.60
C GLU A 158 -29.39 -47.57 -9.20
N SER A 159 -29.38 -47.48 -10.54
CA SER A 159 -29.10 -46.23 -11.25
C SER A 159 -30.12 -45.14 -10.94
N GLU A 160 -31.40 -45.51 -10.82
CA GLU A 160 -32.48 -44.59 -10.42
C GLU A 160 -32.30 -44.08 -8.98
N LEU A 161 -31.87 -44.94 -8.04
CA LEU A 161 -31.56 -44.54 -6.67
C LEU A 161 -30.39 -43.55 -6.64
N ASN A 162 -29.31 -43.83 -7.38
CA ASN A 162 -28.15 -42.95 -7.44
C ASN A 162 -28.53 -41.57 -8.00
N LYS A 163 -29.37 -41.53 -9.05
CA LYS A 163 -29.92 -40.28 -9.58
C LYS A 163 -30.76 -39.53 -8.53
N SER A 164 -31.65 -40.24 -7.83
CA SER A 164 -32.52 -39.63 -6.82
C SER A 164 -31.72 -39.08 -5.62
N ARG A 165 -30.68 -39.79 -5.19
CA ARG A 165 -29.74 -39.31 -4.16
C ARG A 165 -29.01 -38.04 -4.59
N ALA A 166 -28.53 -37.99 -5.83
CA ALA A 166 -27.89 -36.77 -6.36
C ALA A 166 -28.87 -35.57 -6.38
N VAL A 167 -30.14 -35.80 -6.72
CA VAL A 167 -31.18 -34.77 -6.67
C VAL A 167 -31.45 -34.31 -5.23
N ARG A 168 -31.55 -35.23 -4.27
CA ARG A 168 -31.67 -34.91 -2.85
C ARG A 168 -30.51 -34.06 -2.37
N ASP A 169 -29.28 -34.45 -2.67
CA ASP A 169 -28.09 -33.73 -2.21
C ASP A 169 -28.00 -32.33 -2.83
N SER A 170 -28.39 -32.20 -4.11
CA SER A 170 -28.54 -30.89 -4.75
C SER A 170 -29.62 -30.02 -4.10
N ALA A 171 -30.76 -30.61 -3.72
CA ALA A 171 -31.85 -29.88 -3.05
C ALA A 171 -31.44 -29.44 -1.64
N LYS A 172 -30.70 -30.28 -0.91
CA LYS A 172 -30.11 -29.94 0.39
C LYS A 172 -29.14 -28.76 0.27
N ALA A 173 -28.22 -28.80 -0.69
CA ALA A 173 -27.31 -27.69 -0.93
C ALA A 173 -28.05 -26.38 -1.26
N ALA A 174 -29.16 -26.46 -2.02
CA ALA A 174 -30.01 -25.30 -2.29
C ALA A 174 -30.70 -24.74 -1.02
N ALA A 175 -31.12 -25.62 -0.10
CA ALA A 175 -31.68 -25.21 1.19
C ALA A 175 -30.61 -24.54 2.08
N ASP A 176 -29.39 -25.05 2.09
CA ASP A 176 -28.26 -24.44 2.80
C ASP A 176 -27.92 -23.05 2.26
N VAL A 177 -27.90 -22.87 0.93
CA VAL A 177 -27.71 -21.56 0.29
C VAL A 177 -28.82 -20.59 0.70
N ALA A 178 -30.08 -21.02 0.64
CA ALA A 178 -31.21 -20.19 1.07
C ALA A 178 -31.14 -19.84 2.56
N ARG A 179 -30.56 -20.73 3.38
CA ARG A 179 -30.36 -20.49 4.81
C ARG A 179 -29.33 -19.40 5.05
N PHE A 180 -28.19 -19.45 4.36
CA PHE A 180 -27.17 -18.42 4.47
C PHE A 180 -27.66 -17.06 3.96
N GLU A 181 -28.47 -17.04 2.91
CA GLU A 181 -29.12 -15.82 2.42
C GLU A 181 -30.10 -15.22 3.46
N PHE A 182 -30.90 -16.06 4.12
CA PHE A 182 -31.75 -15.63 5.24
C PHE A 182 -30.94 -15.07 6.42
N ASP A 183 -29.86 -15.76 6.81
CA ASP A 183 -29.01 -15.32 7.91
C ASP A 183 -28.27 -14.01 7.57
N ARG A 184 -27.85 -13.82 6.30
CA ARG A 184 -27.29 -12.55 5.79
C ARG A 184 -28.31 -11.42 5.88
N ALA A 185 -29.53 -11.64 5.36
CA ALA A 185 -30.59 -10.63 5.43
C ALA A 185 -30.92 -10.26 6.88
N ARG A 186 -30.95 -11.25 7.78
CA ARG A 186 -31.21 -11.06 9.21
C ARG A 186 -30.09 -10.27 9.89
N ALA A 187 -28.83 -10.53 9.57
CA ALA A 187 -27.69 -9.77 10.09
C ALA A 187 -27.75 -8.29 9.66
N THR A 188 -28.12 -8.03 8.40
CA THR A 188 -28.36 -6.67 7.91
C THR A 188 -29.46 -5.97 8.71
N LEU A 189 -30.59 -6.64 9.00
CA LEU A 189 -31.66 -6.08 9.83
C LEU A 189 -31.20 -5.78 11.28
N GLN A 190 -30.34 -6.63 11.85
CA GLN A 190 -29.80 -6.39 13.20
C GLN A 190 -28.95 -5.12 13.30
N ASN A 191 -28.27 -4.74 12.21
CA ASN A 191 -27.51 -3.48 12.16
C ASN A 191 -28.42 -2.23 12.23
N PHE A 192 -29.70 -2.37 11.86
CA PHE A 192 -30.72 -1.31 11.95
C PHE A 192 -31.44 -1.29 13.29
N ASN A 193 -31.34 -2.35 14.08
CA ASN A 193 -31.94 -2.36 15.41
C ASN A 193 -31.08 -1.47 16.32
N PRO A 194 -31.65 -0.49 17.04
CA PRO A 194 -30.90 0.28 18.00
C PRO A 194 -30.47 -0.70 19.09
N VAL A 195 -29.24 -1.20 18.99
CA VAL A 195 -28.59 -1.78 20.14
C VAL A 195 -28.70 -0.68 21.19
N LYS A 196 -29.41 -0.96 22.29
CA LYS A 196 -29.27 -0.25 23.57
C LYS A 196 -27.83 -0.45 24.07
N ARG A 197 -26.84 -0.12 23.24
CA ARG A 197 -25.48 0.10 23.65
C ARG A 197 -25.59 1.45 24.30
N THR A 198 -25.73 1.42 25.62
CA THR A 198 -25.22 2.44 26.51
C THR A 198 -24.07 3.13 25.80
N VAL A 199 -24.35 4.33 25.31
CA VAL A 199 -23.47 5.09 24.42
C VAL A 199 -22.32 5.61 25.28
N ASN A 200 -21.43 4.72 25.70
CA ASN A 200 -20.03 5.08 25.75
C ASN A 200 -19.65 5.18 24.29
N HIS A 201 -19.78 6.38 23.73
CA HIS A 201 -19.17 6.73 22.46
C HIS A 201 -17.77 6.10 22.48
N SER A 202 -17.50 5.13 21.61
CA SER A 202 -16.18 4.53 21.48
C SER A 202 -15.30 5.58 20.80
N THR A 203 -14.99 6.58 21.60
CA THR A 203 -14.19 7.73 21.26
C THR A 203 -12.79 7.21 21.03
N ILE A 204 -12.28 7.42 19.82
CA ILE A 204 -10.94 7.02 19.45
C ILE A 204 -10.03 8.19 19.72
N TYR A 205 -9.06 7.97 20.59
CA TYR A 205 -8.00 8.93 20.87
C TYR A 205 -6.85 8.66 19.90
N ILE A 206 -6.49 9.68 19.12
CA ILE A 206 -5.30 9.63 18.29
C ILE A 206 -4.17 10.33 19.05
N SER A 207 -3.15 9.57 19.40
CA SER A 207 -2.04 10.00 20.23
C SER A 207 -0.78 10.37 19.44
N SER A 208 0.06 11.22 20.02
CA SER A 208 1.37 11.54 19.46
C SER A 208 2.34 10.37 19.55
N PRO A 209 3.05 9.99 18.46
CA PRO A 209 4.04 8.91 18.50
C PRO A 209 5.34 9.29 19.22
N VAL A 210 5.63 10.60 19.35
CA VAL A 210 6.85 11.14 19.95
C VAL A 210 6.54 12.34 20.84
N SER A 211 7.46 12.69 21.74
CA SER A 211 7.40 13.95 22.48
C SER A 211 8.02 15.07 21.64
N GLY A 212 7.40 16.24 21.59
CA GLY A 212 7.87 17.36 20.77
C GLY A 212 6.88 18.52 20.78
N ASN A 213 6.81 19.28 19.69
CA ASN A 213 5.88 20.40 19.55
C ASN A 213 5.01 20.21 18.30
N ILE A 214 3.76 20.67 18.38
CA ILE A 214 2.85 20.70 17.22
C ILE A 214 3.28 21.84 16.29
N PHE A 215 3.38 21.58 14.98
CA PHE A 215 3.82 22.54 13.97
C PHE A 215 2.79 22.67 12.83
#